data_AF-A0A2M6UBB2-F1
#
_entry.id   AF-A0A2M6UBB2-F1
#
_cell.length_a   1.000
_cell.length_b   1.000
_cell.length_c   1.000
_cell.angle_alpha   90.00
_cell.angle_beta   90.00
_cell.angle_gamma   90.00
#
_symmetry.space_group_name_H-M   'P 1'
#
loop_
_entity.id
_entity.type
_entity.pdbx_description
1 polymer ?
#
loop_
_entity_poly.entity_id
_entity_poly.type
_entity_poly.pdbx_seq_one_letter_code
_entity_poly.pdbx_strand_id
1 'polypeptide(L)'
;MRRAGLFGVPRVRPWSWRAFLLGCVVIAVSAVLQGICVALGAKFYFAAFLPGLFVLGLVAGAPAAVFAALFTVPLVWWAFIPPFFEFSALSSTNADSINLFCLLAVLLIGLADLCRETMSIISRGGLKPPGESAATNPQ
;
A
#
# COMPACT_ATOMS: atom_id res chain seq x y z
N MET A 1 8.06 -2.11 33.28
CA MET A 1 8.76 -2.21 31.98
C MET A 1 7.81 -1.76 30.88
N ARG A 2 8.25 -0.79 30.08
CA ARG A 2 7.48 -0.03 29.09
C ARG A 2 7.10 -0.94 27.92
N ARG A 3 5.81 -1.30 27.74
CA ARG A 3 5.37 -1.92 26.48
C ARG A 3 5.45 -0.84 25.40
N ALA A 4 6.42 -0.98 24.50
CA ALA A 4 6.39 -0.29 23.22
C ALA A 4 5.09 -0.69 22.53
N GLY A 5 4.10 0.21 22.57
CA GLY A 5 2.98 0.14 21.66
C GLY A 5 3.58 0.19 20.26
N LEU A 6 3.72 -0.98 19.62
CA LEU A 6 3.82 -1.09 18.18
C LEU A 6 2.71 -0.21 17.65
N PHE A 7 3.13 0.92 17.10
CA PHE A 7 2.30 2.02 16.62
C PHE A 7 0.97 1.46 16.15
N GLY A 8 -0.10 1.84 16.84
CA GLY A 8 -1.45 1.61 16.36
C GLY A 8 -1.61 2.41 15.08
N VAL A 9 -1.12 1.87 13.98
CA VAL A 9 -1.26 2.49 12.67
C VAL A 9 -2.76 2.60 12.48
N PRO A 10 -3.33 3.82 12.30
CA PRO A 10 -4.76 4.00 12.20
C PRO A 10 -5.29 3.16 11.03
N ARG A 11 -5.81 1.98 11.35
CA ARG A 11 -6.25 1.02 10.33
C ARG A 11 -7.52 1.59 9.74
N VAL A 12 -7.40 2.13 8.54
CA VAL A 12 -8.53 2.76 7.87
C VAL A 12 -9.46 1.64 7.39
N ARG A 13 -10.77 1.88 7.44
CA ARG A 13 -11.73 0.93 6.87
C ARG A 13 -11.40 0.76 5.38
N PRO A 14 -11.32 -0.48 4.87
CA PRO A 14 -10.91 -0.77 3.49
C PRO A 14 -11.88 -0.28 2.41
N TRP A 15 -13.02 0.28 2.84
CA TRP A 15 -14.02 0.92 1.99
C TRP A 15 -14.38 2.32 2.48
N SER A 16 -13.38 3.08 2.95
CA SER A 16 -13.59 4.45 3.40
C SER A 16 -13.07 5.45 2.39
N TRP A 17 -13.78 6.56 2.24
CA TRP A 17 -13.31 7.70 1.44
C TRP A 17 -11.90 8.16 1.84
N ARG A 18 -11.56 8.06 3.13
CA ARG A 18 -10.23 8.36 3.67
C ARG A 18 -9.13 7.43 3.14
N ALA A 19 -9.45 6.16 2.89
CA ALA A 19 -8.51 5.19 2.31
C ALA A 19 -8.14 5.55 0.87
N PHE A 20 -9.12 6.02 0.08
CA PHE A 20 -8.87 6.49 -1.29
C PHE A 20 -8.04 7.78 -1.31
N LEU A 21 -8.35 8.76 -0.44
CA LEU A 21 -7.54 9.98 -0.31
C LEU A 21 -6.09 9.69 0.07
N LEU A 22 -5.87 8.77 1.02
CA LEU A 22 -4.53 8.28 1.36
C LEU A 22 -3.84 7.66 0.15
N GLY A 23 -4.56 6.87 -0.65
CA GLY A 23 -4.04 6.33 -1.90
C GLY A 23 -3.58 7.41 -2.87
N CYS A 24 -4.39 8.44 -3.09
CA CYS A 24 -4.02 9.57 -3.94
C CYS A 24 -2.77 10.31 -3.42
N VAL A 25 -2.67 10.54 -2.11
CA VAL A 25 -1.50 11.19 -1.51
C VAL A 25 -0.25 10.32 -1.69
N VAL A 26 -0.34 9.02 -1.46
CA VAL A 26 0.77 8.08 -1.64
C VAL A 26 1.22 8.05 -3.10
N ILE A 27 0.29 8.02 -4.06
CA ILE A 27 0.61 8.09 -5.50
C ILE A 27 1.31 9.41 -5.82
N ALA A 28 0.79 10.54 -5.34
CA ALA A 28 1.37 11.86 -5.60
C ALA A 28 2.80 11.98 -5.05
N VAL A 29 3.03 11.56 -3.81
CA VAL A 29 4.37 11.56 -3.19
C VAL A 29 5.32 10.64 -3.94
N SER A 30 4.85 9.44 -4.31
CA SER A 30 5.65 8.47 -5.07
C SER A 30 6.00 9.00 -6.46
N ALA A 31 5.08 9.70 -7.13
CA ALA A 31 5.31 10.33 -8.42
C ALA A 31 6.35 11.47 -8.34
N VAL A 32 6.29 12.30 -7.30
CA VAL A 32 7.32 13.34 -7.07
C VAL A 32 8.69 12.70 -6.84
N LEU A 33 8.76 11.67 -5.99
CA LEU A 33 10.01 10.95 -5.72
C LEU A 33 10.53 10.26 -6.99
N GLN A 34 9.64 9.67 -7.78
CA GLN A 34 9.98 9.07 -9.06
C GLN A 34 10.54 10.11 -10.04
N GLY A 35 9.94 11.30 -10.12
CA GLY A 35 10.43 12.40 -10.94
C GLY A 35 11.83 12.84 -10.55
N ILE A 36 12.13 12.90 -9.24
CA ILE A 36 13.48 13.18 -8.73
C ILE A 36 14.45 12.06 -9.15
N CYS A 37 14.07 10.80 -8.98
CA CYS A 37 14.90 9.65 -9.38
C CYS A 37 15.20 9.63 -10.89
N VAL A 38 14.21 9.94 -11.74
CA VAL A 38 14.37 10.04 -13.19
C VAL A 38 15.29 11.21 -13.56
N ALA A 39 15.14 12.36 -12.90
CA ALA A 39 16.02 13.52 -13.09
C ALA A 39 17.48 13.22 -12.70
N LEU A 40 17.69 12.31 -11.74
CA LEU A 40 19.01 11.81 -11.34
C LEU A 40 19.54 10.67 -12.25
N GLY A 41 18.80 10.28 -13.30
CA GLY A 41 19.23 9.29 -14.29
C GLY A 41 18.82 7.84 -13.99
N ALA A 42 17.96 7.59 -12.99
CA ALA A 42 17.44 6.25 -12.73
C ALA A 42 16.43 5.82 -13.81
N LYS A 43 16.64 4.63 -14.40
CA LYS A 43 15.80 4.09 -15.49
C LYS A 43 14.55 3.34 -15.01
N PHE A 44 14.29 3.28 -13.71
CA PHE A 44 13.22 2.46 -13.15
C PHE A 44 11.95 3.27 -12.89
N TYR A 45 11.06 3.39 -13.89
CA TYR A 45 9.86 4.24 -13.86
C TYR A 45 8.84 3.94 -12.75
N PHE A 46 8.86 2.72 -12.18
CA PHE A 46 7.85 2.26 -11.21
C PHE A 46 8.39 2.00 -9.80
N ALA A 47 9.71 2.07 -9.60
CA ALA A 47 10.33 1.61 -8.36
C ALA A 47 9.91 2.42 -7.12
N ALA A 48 9.69 3.72 -7.27
CA ALA A 48 9.28 4.59 -6.14
C ALA A 48 7.85 4.31 -5.66
N PHE A 49 6.99 3.68 -6.48
CA PHE A 49 5.59 3.40 -6.15
C PHE A 49 5.41 2.12 -5.33
N LEU A 50 6.32 1.15 -5.46
CA LEU A 50 6.28 -0.14 -4.77
C LEU A 50 6.20 -0.02 -3.23
N PRO A 51 7.08 0.73 -2.54
CA PRO A 51 6.99 0.87 -1.09
C PRO A 51 5.71 1.57 -0.66
N GLY A 52 5.24 2.56 -1.43
CA GLY A 52 3.99 3.26 -1.18
C GLY A 52 2.78 2.33 -1.26
N LEU A 53 2.70 1.50 -2.30
CA LEU A 53 1.65 0.50 -2.50
C LEU A 53 1.58 -0.51 -1.36
N PHE A 54 2.74 -0.99 -0.90
CA PHE A 54 2.80 -1.95 0.20
C PHE A 54 2.27 -1.35 1.51
N VAL A 55 2.74 -0.15 1.86
CA VAL A 55 2.26 0.57 3.06
C VAL A 55 0.77 0.88 2.95
N LEU A 56 0.31 1.31 1.78
CA LEU A 56 -1.10 1.58 1.54
C LEU A 56 -1.95 0.30 1.68
N GLY A 57 -1.49 -0.83 1.15
CA GLY A 57 -2.15 -2.13 1.32
C GLY A 57 -2.28 -2.54 2.78
N LEU A 58 -1.24 -2.32 3.59
CA LEU A 58 -1.26 -2.64 5.02
C LEU A 58 -2.24 -1.75 5.80
N VAL A 59 -2.21 -0.44 5.52
CA VAL A 59 -2.95 0.57 6.31
C VAL A 59 -4.39 0.74 5.85
N ALA A 60 -4.58 0.91 4.54
CA ALA A 60 -5.86 1.18 3.91
C ALA A 60 -6.54 -0.10 3.43
N GLY A 61 -5.79 -1.10 2.96
CA GLY A 61 -6.29 -2.42 2.56
C GLY A 61 -6.14 -2.71 1.07
N ALA A 62 -6.39 -3.97 0.71
CA ALA A 62 -6.29 -4.43 -0.67
C ALA A 62 -7.09 -3.57 -1.67
N PRO A 63 -8.35 -3.15 -1.42
CA PRO A 63 -9.12 -2.38 -2.42
C PRO A 63 -8.48 -1.03 -2.76
N ALA A 64 -7.98 -0.32 -1.75
CA ALA A 64 -7.32 0.98 -1.94
C ALA A 64 -5.99 0.84 -2.66
N ALA A 65 -5.23 -0.22 -2.36
CA ALA A 65 -3.96 -0.50 -3.03
C ALA A 65 -4.15 -0.95 -4.49
N VAL A 66 -5.18 -1.75 -4.79
CA VAL A 66 -5.57 -2.11 -6.17
C VAL A 66 -5.94 -0.85 -6.96
N PHE A 67 -6.77 0.02 -6.39
CA PHE A 67 -7.13 1.29 -7.03
C PHE A 67 -5.90 2.15 -7.31
N ALA A 68 -5.00 2.28 -6.33
CA ALA A 68 -3.76 3.04 -6.51
C ALA A 68 -2.85 2.42 -7.59
N ALA A 69 -2.73 1.10 -7.65
CA ALA A 69 -1.95 0.41 -8.67
C ALA A 69 -2.53 0.65 -10.07
N LEU A 70 -3.87 0.56 -10.21
CA LEU A 70 -4.58 0.83 -11.46
C LEU A 70 -4.39 2.27 -11.94
N PHE A 71 -4.34 3.25 -11.03
CA PHE A 71 -4.06 4.65 -11.38
C PHE A 71 -2.58 4.91 -11.69
N THR A 72 -1.67 4.14 -11.09
CA THR A 72 -0.23 4.30 -11.30
C THR A 72 0.17 3.96 -12.73
N VAL A 73 -0.42 2.92 -13.34
CA VAL A 73 -0.10 2.50 -14.71
C VAL A 73 -0.34 3.61 -15.75
N PRO A 74 -1.55 4.19 -15.90
CA PRO A 74 -1.78 5.26 -16.86
C PRO A 74 -1.04 6.54 -16.49
N LEU A 75 -0.86 6.84 -15.19
CA LEU A 75 -0.09 8.01 -14.75
C LEU A 75 1.38 7.90 -15.18
N VAL A 76 2.01 6.75 -14.98
CA VAL A 76 3.40 6.55 -15.36
C VAL A 76 3.57 6.48 -16.86
N TRP A 77 2.64 5.81 -17.55
CA TRP A 77 2.61 5.79 -19.01
C TRP A 77 2.51 7.20 -19.59
N TRP A 78 1.63 8.04 -19.04
CA TRP A 78 1.43 9.39 -19.54
C TRP A 78 2.56 10.36 -19.14
N ALA A 79 3.06 10.29 -17.91
CA ALA A 79 3.98 11.31 -17.37
C ALA A 79 5.48 10.98 -17.53
N PHE A 80 5.85 9.69 -17.61
CA PHE A 80 7.25 9.27 -17.55
C PHE A 80 7.73 8.42 -18.73
N ILE A 81 6.82 7.89 -19.57
CA ILE A 81 7.20 7.14 -20.77
C ILE A 81 7.15 8.07 -21.98
N PRO A 82 8.24 8.22 -22.75
CA PRO A 82 8.23 9.05 -23.96
C PRO A 82 7.28 8.49 -25.04
N PRO A 83 6.54 9.34 -25.78
CA PRO A 83 6.42 10.80 -25.66
C PRO A 83 5.65 11.25 -24.41
N PHE A 84 6.22 12.19 -23.66
CA PHE A 84 5.63 12.68 -22.41
C PHE A 84 4.32 13.44 -22.68
N PHE A 85 3.32 13.22 -21.82
CA PHE A 85 1.98 13.80 -21.88
C PHE A 85 1.13 13.39 -23.09
N GLU A 86 1.55 12.35 -23.82
CA GLU A 86 0.81 11.77 -24.93
C GLU A 86 0.65 10.25 -24.76
N PHE A 87 -0.50 9.72 -25.13
CA PHE A 87 -0.69 8.27 -25.19
C PHE A 87 -0.15 7.77 -26.53
N SER A 88 0.92 6.98 -26.49
CA SER A 88 1.56 6.38 -27.67
C SER A 88 1.72 4.88 -27.52
N ALA A 89 1.95 4.20 -28.64
CA ALA A 89 2.17 2.76 -28.67
C ALA A 89 3.36 2.38 -27.78
N LEU A 90 3.11 1.48 -26.82
CA LEU A 90 4.12 0.99 -25.88
C LEU A 90 5.18 0.17 -26.63
N SER A 91 6.43 0.62 -26.58
CA SER A 91 7.57 -0.21 -26.98
C SER A 91 7.69 -1.45 -26.07
N SER A 92 8.20 -2.57 -26.60
CA SER A 92 8.29 -3.86 -25.88
C SER A 92 8.99 -3.73 -24.52
N THR A 93 10.06 -2.95 -24.43
CA THR A 93 10.78 -2.71 -23.17
C THR A 93 9.93 -2.02 -22.09
N ASN A 94 9.00 -1.15 -22.51
CA ASN A 94 8.10 -0.46 -21.61
C ASN A 94 6.96 -1.38 -21.15
N ALA A 95 6.52 -2.29 -22.04
CA ALA A 95 5.54 -3.32 -21.69
C ALA A 95 6.09 -4.30 -20.63
N ASP A 96 7.35 -4.69 -20.73
CA ASP A 96 8.01 -5.54 -19.72
C ASP A 96 8.04 -4.86 -18.34
N SER A 97 8.34 -3.56 -18.31
CA SER A 97 8.37 -2.78 -17.07
C SER A 97 6.98 -2.67 -16.42
N ILE A 98 5.93 -2.48 -17.21
CA ILE A 98 4.53 -2.48 -16.74
C ILE A 98 4.15 -3.86 -16.23
N ASN A 99 4.51 -4.93 -16.94
CA ASN A 99 4.20 -6.29 -16.53
C ASN A 99 4.87 -6.64 -15.19
N LEU A 100 6.17 -6.32 -15.05
CA LEU A 100 6.90 -6.48 -13.78
C LEU A 100 6.25 -5.69 -12.65
N PHE A 101 5.84 -4.45 -12.91
CA PHE A 101 5.11 -3.64 -11.93
C PHE A 101 3.79 -4.30 -11.52
N CYS A 102 2.99 -4.79 -12.47
CA CYS A 102 1.74 -5.48 -12.18
C CYS A 102 1.95 -6.73 -11.33
N LEU A 103 2.92 -7.57 -11.67
CA LEU A 103 3.27 -8.77 -10.90
C LEU A 103 3.70 -8.42 -9.47
N LEU A 104 4.57 -7.41 -9.32
CA LEU A 104 5.01 -6.94 -8.01
C LEU A 104 3.86 -6.30 -7.22
N ALA A 105 2.99 -5.53 -7.86
CA ALA A 105 1.84 -4.93 -7.21
C ALA A 105 0.88 -5.99 -6.67
N VAL A 106 0.56 -7.02 -7.47
CA VAL A 106 -0.28 -8.15 -7.01
C VAL A 106 0.38 -8.87 -5.84
N LEU A 107 1.68 -9.14 -5.93
CA LEU A 107 2.44 -9.79 -4.85
C LEU A 107 2.41 -8.97 -3.55
N LEU A 108 2.69 -7.66 -3.64
CA LEU A 108 2.72 -6.76 -2.48
C LEU A 108 1.34 -6.55 -1.87
N ILE A 109 0.31 -6.41 -2.70
CA ILE A 109 -1.08 -6.30 -2.26
C ILE A 109 -1.51 -7.58 -1.55
N GLY A 110 -1.22 -8.75 -2.14
CA GLY A 110 -1.50 -10.04 -1.53
C GLY A 110 -0.77 -10.20 -0.20
N LEU A 111 0.53 -9.90 -0.15
CA LEU A 111 1.30 -9.97 1.09
C LEU A 111 0.74 -9.03 2.16
N ALA A 112 0.39 -7.79 1.80
CA ALA A 112 -0.22 -6.85 2.71
C ALA A 112 -1.57 -7.33 3.26
N ASP A 113 -2.37 -8.02 2.43
CA ASP A 113 -3.64 -8.62 2.83
C ASP A 113 -3.43 -9.79 3.80
N LEU A 114 -2.50 -10.71 3.49
CA LEU A 114 -2.10 -11.78 4.40
C LEU A 114 -1.57 -11.24 5.74
N CYS A 115 -0.77 -10.17 5.72
CA CYS A 115 -0.29 -9.52 6.94
C CYS A 115 -1.45 -8.92 7.75
N ARG A 116 -2.43 -8.27 7.08
CA ARG A 116 -3.65 -7.75 7.72
C ARG A 116 -4.46 -8.85 8.38
N GLU A 117 -4.61 -9.99 7.72
CA GLU A 117 -5.38 -11.12 8.19
C GLU A 117 -4.68 -11.78 9.39
N THR A 118 -3.38 -12.01 9.29
CA THR A 118 -2.55 -12.54 10.38
C THR A 118 -2.62 -11.64 11.62
N MET A 119 -2.50 -10.33 11.46
CA MET A 119 -2.65 -9.38 12.57
C MET A 119 -4.06 -9.38 13.17
N SER A 120 -5.09 -9.56 12.34
CA SER A 120 -6.49 -9.70 12.81
C SER A 120 -6.65 -10.96 13.68
N ILE A 121 -6.12 -12.09 13.23
CA ILE A 121 -6.16 -13.37 13.94
C ILE A 121 -5.41 -13.27 15.27
N ILE A 122 -4.19 -12.72 15.29
CA ILE A 122 -3.41 -12.54 16.52
C ILE A 122 -4.14 -11.60 17.50
N SER A 123 -4.74 -10.51 17.01
CA SER A 123 -5.48 -9.57 17.87
C SER A 123 -6.73 -10.21 18.52
N ARG A 124 -7.38 -11.15 17.82
CA ARG A 124 -8.54 -11.89 18.33
C ARG A 124 -8.14 -13.06 19.25
N GLY A 125 -7.01 -13.70 18.99
CA GLY A 125 -6.48 -14.79 19.83
C GLY A 125 -5.81 -14.33 21.13
N GLY A 126 -5.38 -13.06 21.21
CA GLY A 126 -4.56 -12.53 22.31
C GLY A 126 -5.30 -11.77 23.42
N LEU A 127 -6.63 -11.64 23.38
CA LEU A 127 -7.38 -10.86 24.38
C LEU A 127 -8.65 -11.60 24.83
N LYS A 128 -8.48 -12.72 25.53
CA LYS A 128 -9.43 -13.06 26.60
C LYS A 128 -8.81 -12.52 27.89
N PRO A 129 -9.28 -11.40 28.47
CA PRO A 129 -8.86 -11.02 29.82
C PRO A 129 -9.22 -12.20 30.74
N PRO A 130 -8.25 -12.79 31.47
CA PRO A 130 -8.56 -13.80 32.46
C PRO A 130 -9.19 -13.08 33.66
N GLY A 131 -10.46 -13.39 33.90
CA GLY A 131 -11.08 -13.23 35.21
C GLY A 131 -11.66 -11.87 35.54
N GLU A 132 -12.82 -11.55 34.96
CA GLU A 132 -13.90 -10.98 35.77
C GLU A 132 -14.62 -12.14 36.47
N SER A 133 -13.88 -12.81 37.35
CA SER A 133 -14.34 -13.88 38.25
C SER A 133 -13.73 -13.60 39.61
N ALA A 134 -14.03 -12.44 40.16
CA ALA A 134 -13.86 -12.16 41.58
C ALA A 134 -15.24 -11.77 42.11
N ALA A 135 -16.00 -12.80 42.47
CA ALA A 135 -17.17 -12.66 43.30
C ALA A 135 -16.77 -11.90 44.57
N THR A 136 -17.18 -10.63 44.68
CA THR A 136 -17.20 -9.93 45.96
C THR A 136 -18.50 -10.31 46.66
N ASN A 137 -18.49 -11.45 47.34
CA ASN A 137 -19.27 -11.59 48.56
C ASN A 137 -18.56 -12.54 49.52
N PRO A 138 -18.05 -11.99 50.64
CA PRO A 138 -18.24 -12.67 51.90
C PRO A 138 -18.91 -11.74 52.94
N GLN A 139 -20.02 -12.27 53.44
CA GLN A 139 -20.73 -12.03 54.71
C GLN A 139 -21.64 -10.80 54.81
#